data_AF-A0A947S0N6-F1
#
_entry.id   AF-A0A947S0N6-F1
#
_cell.length_a   1.000
_cell.length_b   1.000
_cell.length_c   1.000
_cell.angle_alpha   90.00
_cell.angle_beta   90.00
_cell.angle_gamma   90.00
#
_symmetry.space_group_name_H-M   'P 1'
#
loop_
_entity.id
_entity.type
_entity.pdbx_description
1 polymer ?
#
loop_
_entity_poly.entity_id
_entity_poly.type
_entity_poly.pdbx_seq_one_letter_code
_entity_poly.pdbx_strand_id
1 'polypeptide(L)' 'MVQGNWTCSDCGKAITELPFQPSEGQSLSCRDCYLAKKNS' A
#
# COMPACT_ATOMS: atom_id res chain seq x y z
N MET A 1 12.16 6.02 -5.49
CA MET A 1 10.81 5.44 -5.72
C MET A 1 11.03 3.98 -6.05
N VAL A 2 10.45 3.09 -5.27
CA VAL A 2 10.56 1.63 -5.45
C VAL A 2 9.38 1.22 -6.33
N GLN A 3 9.70 0.66 -7.49
CA GLN A 3 8.72 0.02 -8.37
C GLN A 3 8.64 -1.46 -8.02
N GLY A 4 7.45 -1.97 -7.83
CA GLY A 4 7.20 -3.37 -7.46
C GLY A 4 5.72 -3.65 -7.50
N ASN A 5 5.31 -4.92 -7.44
CA ASN A 5 3.90 -5.29 -7.50
C ASN A 5 3.46 -5.77 -6.12
N TRP A 6 2.82 -4.90 -5.34
CA TRP A 6 2.29 -5.24 -4.02
C TRP A 6 0.77 -5.25 -4.04
N THR A 7 0.17 -6.09 -3.21
CA THR A 7 -1.28 -6.16 -3.11
C THR A 7 -1.74 -5.44 -1.86
N CYS A 8 -2.68 -4.51 -2.01
CA CYS A 8 -3.29 -3.86 -0.87
C CYS A 8 -4.12 -4.88 -0.06
N SER A 9 -3.84 -5.00 1.23
CA SER A 9 -4.57 -5.94 2.10
C SER A 9 -6.03 -5.56 2.34
N ASP A 10 -6.39 -4.30 2.12
CA ASP A 10 -7.71 -3.74 2.44
C ASP A 10 -8.66 -3.76 1.22
N CYS A 11 -8.14 -3.47 0.02
CA CYS A 11 -8.93 -3.43 -1.22
C CYS A 11 -8.47 -4.39 -2.32
N GLY A 12 -7.36 -5.10 -2.15
CA GLY A 12 -6.80 -6.00 -3.18
C GLY A 12 -6.15 -5.31 -4.38
N LYS A 13 -6.07 -3.97 -4.40
CA LYS A 13 -5.42 -3.24 -5.51
C LYS A 13 -3.92 -3.50 -5.58
N ALA A 14 -3.42 -3.60 -6.81
CA ALA A 14 -1.99 -3.61 -7.07
C ALA A 14 -1.38 -2.21 -6.85
N ILE A 15 -0.37 -2.12 -6.00
CA ILE A 15 0.48 -0.96 -5.79
C ILE A 15 1.72 -1.23 -6.62
N THR A 16 1.97 -0.35 -7.60
CA THR A 16 3.10 -0.48 -8.53
C THR A 16 4.33 0.32 -8.09
N GLU A 17 4.12 1.31 -7.21
CA GLU A 17 5.10 2.33 -6.87
C GLU A 17 4.95 2.78 -5.42
N LEU A 18 6.05 2.73 -4.66
CA LEU A 18 6.13 3.19 -3.29
C LEU A 18 7.33 4.14 -3.10
N PRO A 19 7.19 5.22 -2.31
CA PRO A 19 8.32 6.08 -1.99
C PRO A 19 9.29 5.45 -0.97
N PHE A 20 8.91 4.34 -0.34
CA PHE A 20 9.68 3.60 0.66
C PHE A 20 9.81 2.12 0.29
N GLN A 21 10.77 1.42 0.90
CA GLN A 21 10.95 -0.01 0.70
C GLN A 21 9.82 -0.78 1.42
N PRO A 22 9.08 -1.66 0.72
CA PRO A 22 8.09 -2.54 1.34
C PRO A 22 8.80 -3.54 2.27
N SER A 23 8.36 -3.65 3.52
CA SER A 23 8.82 -4.73 4.40
C SER A 23 8.00 -5.99 4.15
N GLU A 24 8.65 -7.11 3.82
CA GLU A 24 7.99 -8.40 3.66
C GLU A 24 7.32 -8.81 4.98
N GLY A 25 5.99 -8.92 4.98
CA GLY A 25 5.18 -9.24 6.16
C GLY A 25 4.35 -8.08 6.73
N GLN A 26 4.53 -6.85 6.22
CA GLN A 26 3.69 -5.71 6.64
C GLN A 26 2.43 -5.59 5.77
N SER A 27 1.28 -5.36 6.40
CA SER A 27 0.00 -5.12 5.71
C SER A 27 0.05 -3.82 4.90
N LEU A 28 0.39 -3.93 3.62
CA LEU A 28 0.46 -2.79 2.72
C LEU A 28 -0.96 -2.28 2.43
N SER A 29 -1.17 -1.01 2.75
CA SER A 29 -2.41 -0.29 2.44
C SER A 29 -2.12 0.69 1.32
N CYS A 30 -2.96 0.71 0.29
CA CYS A 30 -2.84 1.72 -0.75
C CYS A 30 -3.13 3.11 -0.17
N ARG A 31 -2.66 4.15 -0.85
CA ARG A 31 -2.84 5.55 -0.43
C ARG A 31 -4.32 5.87 -0.14
N ASP A 32 -5.22 5.31 -0.95
CA ASP A 32 -6.66 5.49 -0.83
C ASP A 32 -7.21 4.90 0.49
N CYS A 33 -6.93 3.62 0.77
CA CYS A 33 -7.33 2.95 2.01
C CYS A 33 -6.69 3.60 3.24
N TYR A 34 -5.43 4.04 3.12
CA TYR A 34 -4.75 4.76 4.20
C TYR A 34 -5.41 6.11 4.50
N LEU A 35 -5.76 6.88 3.46
CA LEU A 35 -6.50 8.14 3.60
C LEU A 35 -7.89 7.91 4.18
N ALA A 36 -8.60 6.88 3.71
CA ALA A 36 -9.92 6.50 4.22
C ALA A 36 -9.89 6.14 5.71
N LYS A 37 -8.89 5.36 6.17
CA LYS A 37 -8.72 5.03 7.60
C LYS A 37 -8.30 6.23 8.45
N LYS A 38 -7.53 7.17 7.91
CA LYS A 38 -7.02 8.34 8.66
C LYS A 38 -8.08 9.43 8.86
N ASN A 39 -9.11 9.45 8.01
CA ASN A 39 -10.12 10.52 8.01
C ASN A 39 -11.38 10.17 8.82
N SER A 40 -11.27 9.28 9.82
CA SER A 40 -12.38 8.86 10.68
C SER A 40 -12.02 8.93 12.16
#